data_AF-S2Y0S0-F1
#
_entry.id   AF-S2Y0S0-F1
#
_cell.length_a   1.000
_cell.length_b   1.000
_cell.length_c   1.000
_cell.angle_alpha   90.00
_cell.angle_beta   90.00
_cell.angle_gamma   90.00
#
_symmetry.space_group_name_H-M   'P 1'
#
loop_
_entity.id
_entity.type
_entity.pdbx_description
1 polymer ?
#
loop_
_entity_poly.entity_id
_entity_poly.type
_entity_poly.pdbx_seq_one_letter_code
_entity_poly.pdbx_strand_id
1 'polypeptide(L)'
;MINYTFDGTKSTFKNDMGEVTIKFKKASGTRVDIQVEMKHYATNTFATYKKYIALVDNGSLQHYPIKEFTVQGVSVGEYNTVKKYFTHILGEDGYKEFKEVFLNEYSLRLEIELNWFIKRT
;
A
#
# COMPACT_ATOMS: atom_id res chain seq x y z
N MET A 1 15.80 3.54 -9.84
CA MET A 1 14.82 4.52 -10.38
C MET A 1 13.43 3.90 -10.28
N ILE A 2 12.41 4.63 -9.83
CA ILE A 2 11.04 4.09 -9.70
C ILE A 2 10.24 4.51 -10.92
N ASN A 3 9.70 3.53 -11.64
CA ASN A 3 8.70 3.73 -12.68
C ASN A 3 7.32 3.84 -12.03
N TYR A 4 6.62 4.93 -12.30
CA TYR A 4 5.36 5.27 -11.66
C TYR A 4 4.32 5.69 -12.69
N THR A 5 3.11 5.16 -12.56
CA THR A 5 1.93 5.59 -13.31
C THR A 5 0.74 5.74 -12.38
N PHE A 6 -0.11 6.74 -12.64
CA PHE A 6 -1.38 6.94 -11.96
C PHE A 6 -2.43 7.42 -12.97
N ASP A 7 -3.56 6.72 -13.04
CA ASP A 7 -4.67 7.03 -13.96
C ASP A 7 -5.83 7.78 -13.28
N GLY A 8 -5.68 8.14 -12.00
CA GLY A 8 -6.72 8.75 -11.19
C GLY A 8 -7.44 7.77 -10.25
N THR A 9 -7.40 6.47 -10.52
CA THR A 9 -8.05 5.42 -9.70
C THR A 9 -7.15 4.25 -9.38
N LYS A 10 -6.04 4.12 -10.12
CA LYS A 10 -5.06 3.07 -9.96
C LYS A 10 -3.67 3.66 -10.11
N SER A 11 -2.80 3.26 -9.19
CA SER A 11 -1.37 3.56 -9.24
C SER A 11 -0.56 2.30 -9.39
N THR A 12 0.51 2.37 -10.16
CA THR A 12 1.49 1.29 -10.27
C THR A 12 2.89 1.88 -10.03
N PHE A 13 3.62 1.26 -9.11
CA PHE A 13 4.98 1.60 -8.72
C PHE A 13 5.87 0.39 -8.97
N LYS A 14 6.99 0.57 -9.66
CA LYS A 14 7.92 -0.53 -9.93
C LYS A 14 9.36 -0.05 -9.91
N ASN A 15 10.23 -0.84 -9.29
CA ASN A 15 11.68 -0.74 -9.45
C ASN A 15 12.28 -2.16 -9.51
N ASP A 16 13.59 -2.28 -9.32
CA ASP A 16 14.29 -3.57 -9.37
C ASP A 16 13.98 -4.47 -8.16
N MET A 17 13.47 -3.92 -7.05
CA MET A 17 13.10 -4.69 -5.85
C MET A 17 11.68 -5.25 -5.92
N GLY A 18 10.75 -4.50 -6.52
CA GLY A 18 9.36 -4.91 -6.51
C GLY A 18 8.42 -4.10 -7.38
N GLU A 19 7.15 -4.48 -7.29
CA GLU A 19 6.03 -3.79 -7.91
C GLU A 19 4.87 -3.69 -6.92
N VAL A 20 4.22 -2.54 -6.88
CA VAL A 20 3.00 -2.31 -6.12
C VAL A 20 1.96 -1.72 -7.03
N THR A 21 0.79 -2.34 -7.06
CA THR A 21 -0.42 -1.77 -7.64
C THR A 21 -1.38 -1.38 -6.53
N ILE A 22 -1.85 -0.14 -6.57
CA ILE A 22 -2.84 0.41 -5.66
C ILE A 22 -4.10 0.69 -6.46
N LYS A 23 -5.26 0.28 -5.95
CA LYS A 23 -6.56 0.61 -6.52
C LYS A 23 -7.35 1.40 -5.47
N PHE A 24 -7.86 2.56 -5.89
CA PHE A 24 -8.68 3.45 -5.08
C PHE A 24 -10.13 3.33 -5.51
N LYS A 25 -11.03 3.18 -4.54
CA LYS A 25 -12.46 3.20 -4.76
C LYS A 25 -13.11 4.15 -3.78
N LYS A 26 -13.78 5.18 -4.29
CA LYS A 26 -14.60 6.07 -3.46
C LYS A 26 -15.83 5.28 -2.99
N ALA A 27 -15.90 4.99 -1.71
CA ALA A 27 -17.03 4.29 -1.09
C ALA A 27 -18.11 5.28 -0.66
N SER A 28 -17.73 6.51 -0.28
CA SER A 28 -18.64 7.62 0.02
C SER A 28 -17.93 8.97 -0.21
N GLY A 29 -18.62 10.09 0.02
CA GLY A 29 -18.00 11.43 0.03
C GLY A 29 -16.79 11.56 0.97
N THR A 30 -16.78 10.77 2.05
CA THR A 30 -15.78 10.83 3.12
C THR A 30 -14.94 9.56 3.23
N ARG A 31 -15.14 8.53 2.40
CA ARG A 31 -14.44 7.24 2.53
C ARG A 31 -13.87 6.76 1.21
N VAL A 32 -12.61 6.34 1.25
CA VAL A 32 -11.89 5.69 0.15
C VAL A 32 -11.44 4.31 0.60
N ASP A 33 -11.89 3.28 -0.12
CA ASP A 33 -11.38 1.93 0.00
C ASP A 33 -10.15 1.77 -0.89
N ILE A 34 -9.14 1.08 -0.38
CA ILE A 34 -7.84 0.91 -1.01
C ILE A 34 -7.52 -0.57 -1.05
N GLN A 35 -7.22 -1.08 -2.23
CA GLN A 35 -6.67 -2.40 -2.41
C GLN A 35 -5.24 -2.28 -2.89
N VAL A 36 -4.33 -3.01 -2.24
CA VAL A 36 -2.91 -3.02 -2.54
C VAL A 36 -2.50 -4.43 -2.94
N GLU A 37 -1.79 -4.53 -4.05
CA GLU A 37 -1.17 -5.73 -4.55
C GLU A 37 0.33 -5.45 -4.64
N MET A 38 1.15 -6.25 -3.97
CA MET A 38 2.59 -6.06 -3.85
C MET A 38 3.32 -7.33 -4.29
N LYS A 39 4.35 -7.15 -5.09
CA LYS A 39 5.30 -8.19 -5.48
C LYS A 39 6.71 -7.77 -5.09
N HIS A 40 7.41 -8.62 -4.36
CA HIS A 40 8.84 -8.50 -4.14
C HIS A 40 9.57 -9.51 -5.03
N TYR A 41 10.47 -9.03 -5.89
CA TYR A 41 11.03 -9.85 -6.97
C TYR A 41 12.03 -10.89 -6.48
N ALA A 42 12.97 -10.51 -5.61
CA ALA A 42 14.04 -11.39 -5.17
C ALA A 42 13.52 -12.65 -4.43
N THR A 43 12.41 -12.50 -3.69
CA THR A 43 11.80 -13.59 -2.91
C THR A 43 10.56 -14.16 -3.59
N ASN A 44 10.25 -13.71 -4.82
CA ASN A 44 9.03 -14.02 -5.56
C ASN A 44 7.75 -13.95 -4.69
N THR A 45 7.69 -12.98 -3.79
CA THR A 45 6.64 -12.87 -2.77
C THR A 45 5.51 -11.99 -3.27
N PHE A 46 4.29 -12.50 -3.25
CA PHE A 46 3.09 -11.76 -3.62
C PHE A 46 2.23 -11.54 -2.38
N ALA A 47 2.00 -10.28 -2.01
CA ALA A 47 1.19 -9.91 -0.88
C ALA A 47 0.04 -9.01 -1.34
N THR A 48 -1.17 -9.22 -0.83
CA THR A 48 -2.29 -8.32 -1.11
C THR A 48 -2.97 -7.93 0.18
N TYR A 49 -3.49 -6.71 0.25
CA TYR A 49 -4.32 -6.30 1.37
C TYR A 49 -5.34 -5.25 0.97
N LYS A 50 -6.32 -5.06 1.85
CA LYS A 50 -7.27 -3.95 1.79
C LYS A 50 -7.08 -3.04 3.00
N LYS A 51 -7.36 -1.76 2.83
CA LYS A 51 -7.54 -0.81 3.92
C LYS A 51 -8.56 0.22 3.47
N TYR A 52 -9.04 1.02 4.39
CA TYR A 52 -9.81 2.20 4.02
C TYR A 52 -9.29 3.42 4.77
N ILE A 53 -9.56 4.57 4.19
CA ILE A 53 -9.21 5.87 4.72
C ILE A 53 -10.48 6.70 4.73
N ALA A 54 -10.69 7.44 5.81
CA ALA A 54 -11.82 8.33 5.94
C ALA A 54 -11.37 9.77 6.19
N LEU A 55 -12.09 10.72 5.59
CA LEU A 55 -12.08 12.12 6.00
C LEU A 55 -12.97 12.24 7.24
N VAL A 56 -12.39 12.70 8.34
CA VAL A 56 -13.12 12.98 9.58
C VAL A 56 -13.50 14.47 9.66
N ASP A 57 -14.42 14.82 10.56
CA ASP A 57 -15.06 16.15 10.62
C ASP A 57 -14.09 17.34 10.71
N ASN A 58 -12.90 17.13 11.28
CA ASN A 58 -11.85 18.16 11.37
C ASN A 58 -11.03 18.34 10.06
N GLY A 59 -11.42 17.66 8.97
CA GLY A 59 -10.75 17.71 7.67
C GLY A 59 -9.48 16.86 7.58
N SER A 60 -9.14 16.09 8.61
CA SER A 60 -7.97 15.19 8.58
C SER A 60 -8.29 13.82 7.98
N LEU A 61 -7.25 13.15 7.47
CA LEU A 61 -7.35 11.79 6.96
C LEU A 61 -7.04 10.78 8.06
N GLN A 62 -8.03 9.95 8.39
CA GLN A 62 -7.87 8.83 9.30
C GLN A 62 -7.55 7.54 8.53
N HIS A 63 -6.39 6.95 8.83
CA HIS A 63 -5.99 5.66 8.29
C HIS A 63 -6.46 4.52 9.20
N TYR A 64 -7.23 3.60 8.65
CA TYR A 64 -7.64 2.40 9.38
C TYR A 64 -6.65 1.24 9.17
N PRO A 65 -6.59 0.29 10.11
CA PRO A 65 -5.73 -0.88 9.99
C PRO A 65 -5.93 -1.65 8.70
N ILE A 66 -4.88 -2.36 8.30
CA ILE A 66 -4.92 -3.29 7.17
C ILE A 66 -5.92 -4.42 7.48
N LYS A 67 -6.71 -4.79 6.47
CA LYS A 67 -7.66 -5.90 6.47
C LYS A 67 -7.31 -6.86 5.32
N GLU A 68 -7.75 -8.11 5.45
CA GLU A 68 -7.62 -9.13 4.40
C GLU A 68 -6.18 -9.26 3.87
N PHE A 69 -5.19 -9.19 4.77
CA PHE A 69 -3.80 -9.36 4.37
C PHE A 69 -3.57 -10.81 3.99
N THR A 70 -3.19 -11.03 2.73
CA THR A 70 -2.85 -12.34 2.20
C THR A 70 -1.43 -12.32 1.63
N VAL A 71 -0.74 -13.43 1.76
CA VAL A 71 0.55 -13.65 1.11
C VAL A 71 0.54 -14.99 0.39
N GLN A 72 0.93 -15.02 -0.88
CA GLN A 72 0.82 -16.19 -1.75
C GLN A 72 -0.61 -16.77 -1.77
N GLY A 73 -1.62 -15.91 -1.67
CA GLY A 73 -3.03 -16.30 -1.59
C GLY A 73 -3.48 -16.85 -0.22
N VAL A 74 -2.58 -16.94 0.76
CA VAL A 74 -2.90 -17.42 2.12
C VAL A 74 -3.16 -16.24 3.04
N SER A 75 -4.29 -16.23 3.74
CA SER A 75 -4.57 -15.21 4.74
C SER A 75 -3.59 -15.31 5.90
N VAL A 76 -2.94 -14.20 6.22
CA VAL A 76 -1.96 -14.12 7.31
C VAL A 76 -2.55 -13.61 8.62
N GLY A 77 -3.88 -13.60 8.80
CA GLY A 77 -4.54 -13.24 10.06
C GLY A 77 -4.65 -11.71 10.31
N GLU A 78 -5.49 -11.33 11.28
CA GLU A 78 -6.01 -9.95 11.44
C GLU A 78 -4.97 -8.88 11.85
N TYR A 79 -3.79 -9.25 12.33
CA TYR A 79 -2.78 -8.31 12.87
C TYR A 79 -1.41 -8.39 12.19
N ASN A 80 -1.31 -9.08 11.06
CA ASN A 80 -0.07 -9.12 10.31
C ASN A 80 0.08 -7.88 9.42
N THR A 81 1.30 -7.36 9.36
CA THR A 81 1.65 -6.15 8.61
C THR A 81 2.67 -6.48 7.54
N VAL A 82 2.77 -5.62 6.52
CA VAL A 82 3.85 -5.65 5.53
C VAL A 82 5.21 -5.72 6.24
N LYS A 83 5.42 -4.91 7.27
CA LYS A 83 6.64 -4.95 8.09
C LYS A 83 6.89 -6.35 8.66
N LYS A 84 5.97 -6.87 9.48
CA LYS A 84 6.17 -8.14 10.18
C LYS A 84 6.46 -9.29 9.21
N TYR A 85 5.78 -9.32 8.07
CA TYR A 85 5.98 -10.37 7.08
C TYR A 85 7.31 -10.23 6.34
N PHE A 86 7.63 -9.05 5.81
CA PHE A 86 8.87 -8.87 5.06
C PHE A 86 10.12 -8.90 5.95
N THR A 87 10.03 -8.48 7.22
CA THR A 87 11.11 -8.71 8.20
C THR A 87 11.36 -10.20 8.43
N HIS A 88 10.31 -11.03 8.46
CA HIS A 88 10.48 -12.49 8.62
C HIS A 88 11.22 -13.12 7.44
N ILE A 89 11.01 -12.63 6.22
CA ILE A 89 11.64 -13.17 5.00
C ILE A 89 13.04 -12.58 4.78
N LEU A 90 13.18 -11.27 4.93
CA LEU A 90 14.38 -10.53 4.52
C LEU A 90 15.36 -10.28 5.68
N GLY A 91 14.94 -10.56 6.92
CA GLY A 91 15.61 -10.05 8.11
C GLY A 91 15.37 -8.54 8.32
N GLU A 92 15.90 -7.99 9.41
CA GLU A 92 15.77 -6.56 9.73
C GLU A 92 16.49 -5.68 8.70
N ASP A 93 17.72 -6.03 8.31
CA ASP A 93 18.52 -5.24 7.38
C ASP A 93 17.90 -5.24 5.97
N GLY A 94 17.46 -6.41 5.48
CA GLY A 94 16.80 -6.51 4.19
C GLY A 94 15.44 -5.81 4.16
N TYR A 95 14.68 -5.85 5.27
CA TYR A 95 13.46 -5.04 5.37
C TYR A 95 13.75 -3.55 5.39
N LYS A 96 14.82 -3.12 6.08
CA LYS A 96 15.21 -1.71 6.13
C LYS A 96 15.58 -1.19 4.73
N GLU A 97 16.37 -1.94 3.99
CA GLU A 97 16.72 -1.62 2.60
C GLU A 97 15.45 -1.56 1.72
N PHE A 98 14.60 -2.59 1.78
CA PHE A 98 13.34 -2.62 1.05
C PHE A 98 12.43 -1.43 1.41
N LYS A 99 12.40 -1.05 2.69
CA LYS A 99 11.64 0.10 3.15
C LYS A 99 12.19 1.41 2.57
N GLU A 100 13.50 1.61 2.65
CA GLU A 100 14.15 2.85 2.21
C GLU A 100 14.07 3.04 0.69
N VAL A 101 14.35 1.98 -0.07
CA VAL A 101 14.45 2.04 -1.53
C VAL A 101 13.09 1.93 -2.23
N PHE A 102 12.08 1.36 -1.56
CA PHE A 102 10.77 1.09 -2.18
C PHE A 102 9.57 1.54 -1.36
N LEU A 103 9.40 1.07 -0.11
CA LEU A 103 8.14 1.32 0.65
C LEU A 103 7.95 2.79 1.06
N ASN A 104 9.02 3.56 1.25
CA ASN A 104 8.92 4.97 1.60
C ASN A 104 8.35 5.81 0.45
N GLU A 105 8.85 5.62 -0.78
CA GLU A 105 8.31 6.30 -1.96
C GLU A 105 6.84 5.91 -2.18
N TYR A 106 6.54 4.61 -2.07
CA TYR A 106 5.17 4.09 -2.12
C TYR A 106 4.24 4.82 -1.12
N SER A 107 4.68 4.96 0.13
CA SER A 107 3.87 5.56 1.19
C SER A 107 3.63 7.05 0.95
N LEU A 108 4.65 7.78 0.49
CA LEU A 108 4.55 9.20 0.17
C LEU A 108 3.61 9.46 -1.01
N ARG A 109 3.69 8.62 -2.05
CA ARG A 109 2.84 8.77 -3.25
C ARG A 109 1.39 8.47 -2.93
N LEU A 110 1.14 7.43 -2.12
CA LEU A 110 -0.19 7.09 -1.63
C LEU A 110 -0.86 8.29 -0.94
N GLU A 111 -0.15 9.01 -0.08
CA GLU A 111 -0.69 10.20 0.61
C GLU A 111 -1.04 11.34 -0.34
N ILE A 112 -0.22 11.58 -1.37
CA ILE A 112 -0.49 12.60 -2.40
C ILE A 112 -1.74 12.24 -3.20
N GLU A 113 -1.85 10.99 -3.63
CA GLU A 113 -2.96 10.49 -4.44
C GLU A 113 -4.27 10.54 -3.66
N LEU A 114 -4.26 10.18 -2.38
CA LEU A 114 -5.44 10.25 -1.51
C LEU A 114 -5.92 11.68 -1.33
N ASN A 115 -5.01 12.62 -1.11
CA ASN A 115 -5.35 14.03 -1.03
C ASN A 115 -6.02 14.52 -2.32
N TRP A 116 -5.50 14.10 -3.48
CA TRP A 116 -6.11 14.44 -4.76
C TRP A 116 -7.49 13.78 -4.95
N PHE A 117 -7.61 12.51 -4.60
CA PHE A 117 -8.82 11.71 -4.80
C PHE A 117 -9.98 12.13 -3.88
N ILE A 118 -9.67 12.60 -2.66
CA ILE A 118 -10.65 13.08 -1.69
C ILE A 118 -11.08 14.53 -2.01
N LYS A 119 -10.13 15.41 -2.37
CA LYS A 119 -10.41 16.83 -2.68
C LYS A 119 -11.17 17.06 -3.99
N ARG A 120 -11.31 16.05 -4.84
CA ARG A 120 -12.07 16.14 -6.11
C ARG A 120 -13.61 16.07 -5.93
N THR A 121 -14.12 16.38 -4.73
CA THR A 121 -15.55 16.68 -4.48
C THR A 121 -15.92 18.06 -4.98
#